data_AF-A0A950MX27-F1
#
_entry.id   AF-A0A950MX27-F1
#
_cell.length_a   1.000
_cell.length_b   1.000
_cell.length_c   1.000
_cell.angle_alpha   90.00
_cell.angle_beta   90.00
_cell.angle_gamma   90.00
#
_symmetry.space_group_name_H-M   'P 1'
#
loop_
_entity.id
_entity.type
_entity.pdbx_description
1 polymer ?
#
loop_
_entity_poly.entity_id
_entity_poly.type
_entity_poly.pdbx_seq_one_letter_code
_entity_poly.pdbx_strand_id
1 'polypeptide(L)' 'DVGFNAANDALQLFGGYGYLADYGVEKIVRDLRVHQILEGTNEIMRVIVARGLIEN' A
#
# COMPACT_ATOMS: atom_id res chain seq x y z
N ASP A 1 2.29 2.48 -3.07
CA ASP A 1 3.32 1.87 -2.20
C ASP A 1 3.67 2.68 -0.96
N VAL A 2 4.21 3.90 -1.08
CA VAL A 2 4.65 4.69 0.08
C VAL A 2 3.55 4.86 1.14
N GLY A 3 2.32 5.22 0.71
CA GLY A 3 1.20 5.38 1.63
C GLY A 3 0.85 4.10 2.41
N PHE A 4 0.78 2.96 1.72
CA PHE A 4 0.51 1.66 2.35
C PHE A 4 1.59 1.30 3.38
N ASN A 5 2.88 1.47 3.01
CA ASN A 5 3.99 1.17 3.91
C ASN A 5 3.95 2.06 5.17
N ALA A 6 3.73 3.36 5.01
CA ALA A 6 3.64 4.28 6.14
C ALA A 6 2.46 3.92 7.08
N ALA A 7 1.31 3.56 6.53
CA ALA A 7 0.17 3.12 7.33
C ALA A 7 0.44 1.79 8.04
N ASN A 8 1.15 0.87 7.39
CA ASN A 8 1.53 -0.41 7.98
C ASN A 8 2.56 -0.23 9.12
N ASP A 9 3.52 0.68 8.97
CA ASP A 9 4.46 1.03 10.04
C ASP A 9 3.72 1.68 11.22
N ALA A 10 2.76 2.57 10.95
CA ALA A 10 1.91 3.14 11.98
C ALA A 10 1.09 2.06 12.72
N LEU A 11 0.54 1.08 12.00
CA LEU A 11 -0.16 -0.06 12.61
C LEU A 11 0.76 -0.83 13.57
N GLN A 12 2.00 -1.09 13.14
CA GLN A 12 2.99 -1.77 13.97
C GLN A 12 3.37 -0.97 15.23
N LEU A 13 3.50 0.36 15.12
CA LEU A 13 3.80 1.25 16.25
C LEU A 13 2.68 1.28 17.30
N PHE A 14 1.42 1.20 16.86
CA PHE A 14 0.26 1.14 17.76
C PHE A 14 0.08 -0.24 18.40
N GLY A 15 0.79 -1.26 17.91
CA GLY A 15 0.67 -2.64 18.39
C GLY A 15 -0.76 -3.16 18.30
N GLY A 16 -1.23 -3.88 19.33
CA GLY A 16 -2.58 -4.45 19.36
C GLY A 16 -3.69 -3.39 19.24
N TYR A 17 -3.47 -2.17 19.76
CA TYR A 17 -4.44 -1.09 19.66
C TYR A 17 -4.66 -0.61 18.22
N GLY A 18 -3.65 -0.76 17.36
CA GLY A 18 -3.74 -0.39 15.95
C GLY A 18 -4.81 -1.18 15.19
N TYR A 19 -5.14 -2.39 15.68
CA TYR A 19 -6.18 -3.25 15.13
C TYR A 19 -7.59 -2.94 15.65
N LEU A 20 -7.73 -2.09 16.66
CA LEU A 20 -9.04 -1.72 17.19
C LEU A 20 -9.65 -0.59 16.35
N ALA A 21 -10.95 -0.71 16.08
CA ALA A 21 -11.69 0.29 15.32
C ALA A 21 -11.64 1.68 15.98
N ASP A 22 -11.49 1.76 17.30
CA ASP A 22 -11.43 2.99 18.08
C ASP A 22 -10.28 3.92 17.68
N TYR A 23 -9.16 3.36 17.19
CA TYR A 23 -7.98 4.11 16.76
C TYR A 23 -7.93 4.35 15.24
N GLY A 24 -8.77 3.65 14.47
CA GLY A 24 -8.94 3.85 13.03
C GLY A 24 -7.75 3.47 12.12
N VAL A 25 -6.61 3.05 12.68
CA VAL A 25 -5.39 2.73 11.92
C VAL A 25 -5.61 1.52 11.01
N GLU A 26 -6.29 0.48 11.49
CA GLU A 26 -6.65 -0.71 10.71
C GLU A 26 -7.42 -0.36 9.43
N LYS A 27 -8.34 0.61 9.51
CA LYS A 27 -9.14 1.05 8.37
C LYS A 27 -8.26 1.68 7.30
N ILE A 28 -7.31 2.52 7.70
CA ILE A 28 -6.38 3.16 6.76
C ILE A 28 -5.53 2.11 6.03
N VAL A 29 -5.01 1.12 6.75
CA VAL A 29 -4.23 0.02 6.14
C VAL A 29 -5.08 -0.77 5.14
N ARG A 30 -6.33 -1.10 5.49
CA ARG A 30 -7.26 -1.80 4.59
C ARG A 30 -7.57 -0.99 3.34
N ASP A 31 -7.89 0.29 3.51
CA ASP A 31 -8.25 1.18 2.41
C ASP A 31 -7.06 1.36 1.46
N LEU A 32 -5.83 1.45 1.98
CA LEU A 32 -4.64 1.63 1.16
C LEU A 32 -4.16 0.36 0.46
N ARG A 33 -4.51 -0.83 0.95
CA ARG A 33 -4.10 -2.10 0.34
C ARG A 33 -4.63 -2.25 -1.08
N VAL A 34 -5.82 -1.72 -1.36
CA VAL A 34 -6.48 -1.87 -2.66
C VAL A 34 -5.70 -1.19 -3.79
N HIS A 35 -4.95 -0.12 -3.50
CA HIS A 35 -4.16 0.63 -4.49
C HIS A 35 -3.00 -0.18 -5.10
N GLN A 36 -2.63 -1.32 -4.51
CA GLN A 36 -1.62 -2.20 -5.10
C GLN A 36 -2.19 -3.17 -6.15
N ILE A 37 -3.52 -3.14 -6.35
CA ILE A 37 -4.27 -4.07 -7.20
C ILE A 37 -5.10 -3.30 -8.23
N LEU A 38 -5.84 -2.28 -7.80
CA LEU A 38 -6.72 -1.50 -8.67
C LEU A 38 -5.93 -0.66 -9.67
N GLU A 39 -6.51 -0.42 -10.85
CA GLU A 39 -5.91 0.37 -11.95
C GLU A 39 -4.54 -0.14 -12.46
N GLY A 40 -4.17 -1.37 -12.07
CA GLY A 40 -2.92 -2.01 -12.45
C GLY A 40 -2.14 -2.41 -11.21
N THR A 41 -1.77 -3.68 -11.12
CA THR A 41 -0.95 -4.13 -9.99
C THR A 41 0.44 -3.50 -10.05
N ASN A 42 1.10 -3.40 -8.90
CA ASN A 42 2.46 -2.87 -8.84
C ASN A 42 3.42 -3.61 -9.80
N GLU A 43 3.26 -4.93 -9.94
CA GLU A 43 4.05 -5.75 -10.87
C GLU A 43 3.82 -5.32 -12.32
N ILE A 44 2.57 -5.11 -12.72
CA ILE A 44 2.22 -4.67 -14.08
C ILE A 44 2.76 -3.27 -14.33
N MET A 45 2.62 -2.35 -13.37
CA MET A 45 3.19 -1.01 -13.48
C MET A 45 4.71 -1.04 -13.64
N ARG A 46 5.42 -1.92 -12.92
CA ARG A 46 6.87 -2.12 -13.09
C ARG A 46 7.21 -2.66 -14.49
N VAL A 47 6.42 -3.58 -15.04
CA VAL A 47 6.62 -4.08 -16.42
C VAL A 47 6.44 -2.95 -17.44
N ILE A 48 5.42 -2.11 -17.29
CA ILE A 48 5.18 -0.96 -18.19
C ILE A 48 6.37 0.00 -18.17
N VAL A 49 6.84 0.38 -16.98
CA VAL A 49 8.02 1.24 -16.82
C VAL A 49 9.25 0.59 -17.45
N ALA A 50 9.49 -0.70 -17.20
CA ALA A 50 10.65 -1.41 -17.76
C ALA A 50 10.63 -1.46 -19.29
N ARG A 51 9.46 -1.67 -19.92
CA ARG A 51 9.32 -1.61 -21.38
C ARG A 51 9.65 -0.23 -21.93
N GLY A 52 9.14 0.84 -21.31
CA GLY A 52 9.45 2.21 -21.69
C GLY A 52 10.94 2.57 -21.57
N LEU A 53 11.70 1.89 -20.70
CA LEU A 53 13.14 2.08 -20.59
C LEU A 53 13.95 1.32 -21.66
N ILE A 54 13.42 0.22 -22.20
CA ILE A 54 14.11 -0.63 -23.20
C ILE A 54 13.81 -0.17 -24.64
N GLU A 55 12.65 0.45 -24.87
CA GLU A 55 12.25 0.97 -26.19
C GLU A 55 12.89 2.33 -26.56
N ASN A 56 13.80 2.85 -25.72
CA ASN A 56 14.62 4.04 -26.00
C ASN A 56 16.05 3.69 -26.45
#